data_AF-A0A953L140-F1
#
_entry.id   AF-A0A953L140-F1
#
_cell.length_a   1.000
_cell.length_b   1.000
_cell.length_c   1.000
_cell.angle_alpha   90.00
_cell.angle_beta   90.00
_cell.angle_gamma   90.00
#
_symmetry.space_group_name_H-M   'P 1'
#
loop_
_entity.id
_entity.type
_entity.pdbx_description
1 polymer ?
#
loop_
_entity_poly.entity_id
_entity_poly.type
_entity_poly.pdbx_seq_one_letter_code
_entity_poly.pdbx_strand_id
1 'polypeptide(L)' 'MKDIYWAEKAIETLLKKNKTLAHTEELMDALENHELQTHKHVLRLEKIFQKNENGTGGQKVRSCSRHHQGSRRDDRKNS' A
#
# COMPACT_ATOMS: atom_id res chain seq x y z
N MET A 1 9.71 3.29 -2.28
CA MET A 1 9.17 2.36 -3.30
C MET A 1 8.11 1.43 -2.75
N LYS A 2 8.33 0.75 -1.62
CA LYS A 2 7.26 -0.05 -0.96
C LYS A 2 6.05 0.79 -0.57
N ASP A 3 6.24 2.05 -0.17
CA ASP A 3 5.14 2.94 0.23
C ASP A 3 4.20 3.25 -0.94
N ILE A 4 4.77 3.51 -2.13
CA ILE A 4 3.99 3.73 -3.36
C ILE A 4 3.23 2.45 -3.74
N TYR A 5 3.85 1.27 -3.61
CA TYR A 5 3.16 0.00 -3.86
C TYR A 5 1.93 -0.19 -2.95
N TRP A 6 2.07 0.10 -1.65
CA TRP A 6 0.93 0.03 -0.73
C TRP A 6 -0.13 1.10 -1.02
N ALA A 7 0.28 2.30 -1.43
CA ALA A 7 -0.64 3.34 -1.87
C ALA A 7 -1.45 2.90 -3.09
N GLU A 8 -0.81 2.33 -4.12
CA GLU A 8 -1.49 1.81 -5.32
C GLU A 8 -2.47 0.69 -4.97
N LYS A 9 -2.12 -0.21 -4.04
CA LYS A 9 -3.03 -1.24 -3.53
C LYS A 9 -4.22 -0.67 -2.75
N ALA A 10 -4.01 0.40 -1.99
CA ALA A 10 -5.09 1.11 -1.31
C ALA A 10 -6.02 1.81 -2.32
N ILE A 11 -5.46 2.43 -3.36
CA ILE A 11 -6.20 3.06 -4.46
C ILE A 11 -7.03 2.02 -5.20
N GLU A 12 -6.47 0.84 -5.53
CA GLU A 12 -7.20 -0.27 -6.16
C GLU A 12 -8.47 -0.63 -5.37
N THR A 13 -8.36 -0.70 -4.04
CA THR A 13 -9.48 -1.00 -3.15
C THR A 13 -10.50 0.14 -3.11
N LEU A 14 -10.04 1.39 -3.13
CA LEU A 14 -10.89 2.58 -3.13
C LEU A 14 -11.66 2.71 -4.44
N LEU A 15 -11.03 2.44 -5.59
CA LEU A 15 -11.66 2.47 -6.91
C LEU A 15 -12.79 1.45 -7.01
N LYS A 16 -12.59 0.23 -6.49
CA LYS A 16 -13.65 -0.79 -6.40
C LYS A 16 -14.85 -0.31 -5.59
N LYS A 17 -14.62 0.32 -4.44
CA LYS A 17 -15.69 0.93 -3.62
C LYS A 17 -16.40 2.07 -4.35
N ASN A 18 -15.64 2.95 -4.99
CA ASN A 18 -16.21 4.09 -5.72
C ASN A 18 -17.03 3.63 -6.92
N LYS A 19 -16.61 2.56 -7.61
CA LYS A 19 -17.37 1.97 -8.72
C LYS A 19 -18.74 1.46 -8.26
N THR A 20 -18.83 0.87 -7.07
CA THR A 20 -20.11 0.41 -6.49
C THR A 20 -21.05 1.55 -6.07
N LEU A 21 -20.52 2.76 -5.86
CA LEU A 21 -21.29 3.95 -5.46
C LEU A 21 -21.57 4.90 -6.61
N ALA A 22 -20.97 4.68 -7.79
CA ALA A 22 -21.16 5.52 -8.95
C ALA A 22 -22.57 5.30 -9.54
N HIS A 23 -23.29 6.40 -9.79
CA HIS A 23 -24.66 6.37 -10.33
C HIS A 23 -24.74 6.79 -11.80
N THR A 24 -23.62 7.12 -12.44
CA THR A 24 -23.54 7.53 -13.85
C THR A 24 -22.60 6.62 -14.63
N GLU A 25 -23.00 6.23 -15.84
CA GLU A 25 -22.22 5.32 -16.69
C GLU A 25 -20.84 5.89 -17.04
N GLU A 26 -20.75 7.18 -17.38
CA GLU A 26 -19.48 7.86 -17.66
C GLU A 26 -18.49 7.79 -16.48
N LEU A 27 -18.99 7.91 -15.25
CA LEU A 27 -18.15 7.81 -14.06
C LEU A 27 -17.71 6.36 -13.80
N MET A 28 -18.59 5.39 -14.04
CA MET A 28 -18.25 3.97 -13.93
C MET A 28 -17.15 3.58 -14.91
N ASP A 29 -17.26 4.00 -16.17
CA ASP A 29 -16.28 3.75 -17.22
C ASP A 29 -14.94 4.43 -16.91
N ALA A 30 -14.97 5.68 -16.44
CA ALA A 30 -13.77 6.40 -16.02
C ALA A 30 -13.05 5.69 -14.86
N LEU A 31 -13.81 5.21 -13.87
CA LEU A 31 -13.28 4.46 -12.73
C LEU A 31 -12.71 3.10 -13.16
N GLU A 32 -13.36 2.39 -14.08
CA GLU A 32 -12.88 1.12 -14.61
C GLU A 32 -11.58 1.29 -15.42
N ASN A 33 -11.52 2.31 -16.27
CA ASN A 33 -10.30 2.62 -17.00
C ASN A 33 -9.15 2.98 -16.03
N HIS A 34 -9.43 3.75 -14.99
CA HIS A 34 -8.43 4.10 -13.98
C HIS A 34 -8.01 2.91 -13.11
N GLU A 35 -8.93 1.99 -12.80
CA GLU A 35 -8.63 0.71 -12.13
C GLU A 35 -7.63 -0.11 -12.97
N LEU A 36 -7.85 -0.21 -14.28
CA LEU A 36 -6.95 -0.91 -15.20
C LEU A 36 -5.56 -0.25 -15.24
N GLN A 37 -5.48 1.08 -15.22
CA GLN A 37 -4.20 1.81 -15.16
C GLN A 37 -3.46 1.54 -13.85
N THR A 38 -4.17 1.61 -12.72
CA THR A 38 -3.64 1.31 -11.38
C THR A 38 -3.06 -0.11 -11.33
N HIS A 39 -3.79 -1.10 -11.88
CA HIS A 39 -3.30 -2.47 -11.95
C HIS A 39 -1.99 -2.59 -12.78
N LYS A 40 -1.89 -1.88 -13.91
CA LYS A 40 -0.64 -1.82 -14.68
C LYS A 40 0.51 -1.20 -13.90
N HIS A 41 0.25 -0.19 -13.07
CA HIS A 41 1.25 0.42 -12.19
C HIS A 41 1.78 -0.58 -11.16
N VAL A 42 0.88 -1.32 -10.50
CA VAL A 42 1.23 -2.40 -9.56
C VAL A 42 2.13 -3.44 -10.24
N LEU A 43 1.75 -3.95 -11.41
CA LEU A 43 2.56 -4.92 -12.15
C LEU A 43 3.95 -4.38 -12.54
N ARG A 44 4.04 -3.09 -12.89
CA ARG A 44 5.32 -2.43 -13.18
C ARG A 44 6.20 -2.37 -11.94
N LEU A 45 5.63 -2.03 -10.79
CA LEU A 45 6.34 -2.00 -9.51
C LEU A 45 6.83 -3.40 -9.12
N GLU A 46 6.02 -4.43 -9.30
CA GLU A 46 6.41 -5.83 -9.05
C GLU A 46 7.60 -6.26 -9.92
N LYS A 47 7.60 -5.90 -11.21
CA LYS A 47 8.76 -6.14 -12.09
C LYS A 47 10.02 -5.42 -11.61
N ILE A 48 9.90 -4.20 -11.08
CA ILE A 48 11.02 -3.46 -10.52
C ILE A 48 11.53 -4.14 -9.24
N PHE A 49 10.63 -4.61 -8.36
CA PHE A 49 11.01 -5.35 -7.16
C PHE A 49 11.72 -6.66 -7.49
N GLN A 50 11.22 -7.43 -8.45
CA GLN A 50 11.90 -8.66 -8.92
C GLN A 50 13.32 -8.36 -9.43
N LYS A 51 13.50 -7.29 -10.22
CA LYS A 51 14.83 -6.89 -10.68
C LYS A 51 15.76 -6.46 -9.53
N ASN A 52 15.23 -5.78 -8.52
CA ASN A 52 16.01 -5.37 -7.36
C ASN A 52 16.39 -6.55 -6.46
N GLU A 53 15.53 -7.55 -6.32
CA GLU A 53 15.80 -8.77 -5.54
C GLU A 53 16.78 -9.70 -6.26
N ASN A 54 16.71 -9.76 -7.59
CA ASN A 54 17.57 -10.62 -8.41
C ASN A 54 18.92 -9.96 -8.76
N GLY A 55 19.05 -8.64 -8.61
CA GLY A 55 20.19 -7.85 -9.11
C GLY A 55 21.30 -7.58 -8.11
N THR A 56 21.07 -7.74 -6.81
CA THR A 56 22.11 -7.52 -5.78
C THR A 56 21.89 -8.46 -4.60
N GLY A 57 22.92 -9.23 -4.27
CA GLY A 57 22.90 -10.17 -3.16
C GLY A 57 22.40 -9.55 -1.85
N GLY A 58 21.57 -10.31 -1.15
CA GLY A 58 21.39 -10.27 0.28
C GLY A 58 20.96 -8.95 0.90
N GLN A 59 19.67 -8.82 1.18
CA GLN A 59 19.24 -8.43 2.54
C GLN A 59 17.82 -8.96 2.80
N LYS A 60 17.76 -10.08 3.53
CA LYS A 60 16.56 -10.59 4.20
C LYS A 60 16.02 -9.47 5.09
N VAL A 61 14.95 -8.80 4.66
CA VAL A 61 14.25 -7.86 5.53
C VAL A 61 13.68 -8.66 6.69
N ARG A 62 14.32 -8.50 7.85
CA ARG A 62 13.93 -9.14 9.09
C ARG A 62 12.47 -8.79 9.40
N SER A 63 11.76 -9.80 9.88
CA SER A 63 10.40 -9.75 10.40
C SER A 63 10.10 -8.41 11.08
N CYS A 64 9.07 -7.74 10.59
CA CYS A 64 8.46 -6.62 11.30
C CYS A 64 7.73 -7.20 12.52
N SER A 65 8.47 -7.49 13.59
CA SER A 65 7.91 -7.69 14.92
C SER A 65 7.32 -6.35 15.35
N ARG A 66 6.02 -6.18 15.15
CA ARG A 66 5.25 -5.10 15.73
C ARG A 66 5.09 -5.41 17.22
N HIS A 67 6.17 -5.19 17.99
CA HIS A 67 6.09 -5.10 19.45
C HIS A 67 5.37 -3.80 19.79
N HIS A 68 4.08 -3.90 20.09
CA HIS A 68 3.39 -2.89 20.86
C HIS A 68 3.81 -3.07 22.33
N GLN A 69 5.03 -2.67 22.68
CA GLN A 69 5.43 -2.46 24.08
C GLN A 69 5.37 -0.96 24.36
N GLY A 70 4.18 -0.48 24.71
CA GLY A 70 4.01 0.76 25.45
C GLY A 70 3.84 0.40 26.92
N SER A 71 4.94 0.35 27.67
CA SER A 71 4.89 0.24 29.12
C SER A 71 6.01 1.06 29.72
N ARG A 72 5.60 1.95 30.65
CA ARG A 72 6.40 2.67 31.67
C ARG A 72 7.07 3.94 31.12
N ARG A 73 7.09 5.09 31.80
CA ARG A 73 6.84 5.48 33.20
C ARG A 73 7.03 7.02 33.20
N ASP A 74 6.23 7.80 33.94
CA ASP A 74 6.61 9.12 34.49
C ASP A 74 5.80 9.28 35.80
N ASP A 75 6.44 9.03 36.94
CA ASP A 75 6.93 10.05 37.90
C ASP A 75 5.77 10.70 38.68
N ARG A 76 5.49 10.30 39.92
CA ARG A 76 6.18 10.67 41.16
C ARG A 76 6.26 12.20 41.35
N LYS A 77 5.64 12.67 42.45
CA LYS A 77 5.62 14.05 43.03
C LYS A 77 4.49 14.94 42.47
N ASN A 78 3.74 15.73 43.25
CA ASN A 78 3.81 16.12 44.66
C ASN A 78 2.53 16.93 45.01
N SER A 79 2.18 16.89 46.31
CA SER A 79 1.30 17.79 47.08
C SER A 79 -0.15 17.41 47.30
#